data_AF-A0A1X2GK12-F1
#
_entry.id   AF-A0A1X2GK12-F1
#
_cell.length_a   1.000
_cell.length_b   1.000
_cell.length_c   1.000
_cell.angle_alpha   90.00
_cell.angle_beta   90.00
_cell.angle_gamma   90.00
#
_symmetry.space_group_name_H-M   'P 1'
#
loop_
_entity.id
_entity.type
_entity.pdbx_description
1 polymer ?
#
loop_
_entity_poly.entity_id
_entity_poly.type
_entity_poly.pdbx_seq_one_letter_code
_entity_poly.pdbx_strand_id
1 'polypeptide(L)'
;MSDNNNNNDKGNEIKRLDAFVAKDPSSEYTIDQKEQELCRQLGGSQQDCIKLNLEYTQMFTQMQELGFFCSLPMDPTLTHMECRRV
;
A
#
# COMPACT_ATOMS: atom_id res chain seq x y z
N MET A 1 -18.36 -3.84 28.01
CA MET A 1 -17.71 -4.42 26.81
C MET A 1 -17.99 -3.48 25.65
N SER A 2 -16.97 -2.81 25.11
CA SER A 2 -17.14 -1.81 24.04
C SER A 2 -16.02 -1.94 23.02
N ASP A 3 -16.05 -3.01 22.22
CA ASP A 3 -15.12 -3.23 21.11
C ASP A 3 -15.91 -3.71 19.90
N ASN A 4 -16.49 -2.80 19.12
CA ASN A 4 -17.19 -3.18 17.86
C ASN A 4 -17.21 -2.10 16.77
N ASN A 5 -16.32 -1.09 16.81
CA ASN A 5 -16.24 -0.06 15.76
C ASN A 5 -14.93 -0.03 14.96
N ASN A 6 -13.91 -0.83 15.30
CA ASN A 6 -12.60 -0.76 14.64
C ASN A 6 -12.48 -1.60 13.34
N ASN A 7 -13.39 -2.56 13.10
CA ASN A 7 -13.27 -3.45 11.94
C ASN A 7 -13.88 -2.88 10.65
N ASN A 8 -14.87 -1.99 10.76
CA ASN A 8 -15.54 -1.41 9.59
C ASN A 8 -14.67 -0.38 8.87
N ASP A 9 -13.89 0.41 9.61
CA ASP A 9 -12.99 1.43 9.04
C ASP A 9 -11.85 0.77 8.24
N LYS A 10 -11.19 -0.22 8.85
CA LYS A 10 -10.13 -1.00 8.20
C LYS A 10 -10.61 -1.70 6.94
N GLY A 11 -11.79 -2.32 6.96
CA GLY A 11 -12.36 -2.98 5.78
C GLY A 11 -12.64 -2.02 4.63
N ASN A 12 -12.97 -0.76 4.91
CA ASN A 12 -13.16 0.26 3.87
C ASN A 12 -11.82 0.74 3.31
N GLU A 13 -10.80 0.92 4.14
CA GLU A 13 -9.47 1.31 3.67
C GLU A 13 -8.81 0.21 2.83
N ILE A 14 -8.98 -1.07 3.20
CA ILE A 14 -8.54 -2.21 2.37
C ILE A 14 -9.19 -2.17 0.99
N LYS A 15 -10.51 -1.93 0.92
CA LYS A 15 -11.22 -1.78 -0.36
C LYS A 15 -10.71 -0.59 -1.18
N ARG A 16 -10.31 0.51 -0.52
CA ARG A 16 -9.71 1.68 -1.20
C ARG A 16 -8.34 1.33 -1.76
N LEU A 17 -7.52 0.59 -1.02
CA LEU A 17 -6.26 0.04 -1.49
C LEU A 17 -6.49 -0.86 -2.71
N ASP A 18 -7.39 -1.83 -2.61
CA ASP A 18 -7.72 -2.75 -3.71
C ASP A 18 -8.17 -1.99 -4.96
N ALA A 19 -9.07 -1.02 -4.79
CA ALA A 19 -9.55 -0.19 -5.91
C ALA A 19 -8.42 0.67 -6.51
N PHE A 20 -7.48 1.14 -5.68
CA PHE A 20 -6.32 1.90 -6.14
C PHE A 20 -5.34 1.03 -6.92
N VAL A 21 -5.09 -0.19 -6.46
CA VAL A 21 -4.25 -1.17 -7.16
C VAL A 21 -4.91 -1.67 -8.44
N ALA A 22 -6.22 -1.91 -8.40
CA ALA A 22 -7.00 -2.37 -9.56
C ALA A 22 -7.04 -1.36 -10.72
N LYS A 23 -6.78 -0.07 -10.46
CA LYS A 23 -6.66 0.95 -11.53
C LYS A 23 -5.48 0.67 -12.44
N ASP A 24 -4.37 0.17 -11.90
CA ASP A 24 -3.21 -0.23 -12.70
C ASP A 24 -2.40 -1.33 -12.00
N PRO A 25 -2.84 -2.59 -12.11
CA PRO A 25 -2.19 -3.70 -11.42
C PRO A 25 -0.77 -4.00 -11.95
N SER A 26 -0.35 -3.42 -13.07
CA SER A 26 0.97 -3.67 -13.67
C SER A 26 2.01 -2.63 -13.25
N SER A 27 1.57 -1.56 -12.58
CA SER A 27 2.46 -0.52 -12.07
C SER A 27 3.27 -0.98 -10.86
N GLU A 28 4.38 -0.28 -10.61
CA GLU A 28 5.14 -0.40 -9.38
C GLU A 28 4.52 0.47 -8.29
N TYR A 29 4.45 -0.08 -7.09
CA TYR A 29 3.84 0.57 -5.95
C TYR A 29 4.87 0.75 -4.83
N THR A 30 4.69 1.78 -4.02
CA THR A 30 5.59 2.09 -2.92
C THR A 30 4.77 2.34 -1.67
N ILE A 31 5.01 1.58 -0.60
CA ILE A 31 4.38 1.77 0.70
C ILE A 31 5.27 2.69 1.54
N ASP A 32 4.78 3.87 1.86
CA ASP A 32 5.46 4.81 2.77
C ASP A 32 5.02 4.56 4.21
N GLN A 33 5.94 4.07 5.05
CA GLN A 33 5.68 3.81 6.47
C GLN A 33 5.42 5.07 7.27
N LYS A 34 6.01 6.20 6.89
CA LYS A 34 5.98 7.45 7.65
C LYS A 34 4.65 8.18 7.45
N GLU A 35 4.19 8.23 6.21
CA GLU A 35 2.96 8.96 5.86
C GLU A 35 1.71 8.06 5.84
N GLN A 36 1.89 6.73 5.94
CA GLN A 36 0.82 5.72 5.79
C GLN A 36 0.13 5.88 4.42
N GLU A 37 0.92 5.94 3.36
CA GLU A 37 0.41 6.15 2.01
C GLU A 37 0.93 5.07 1.08
N LEU A 38 0.09 4.76 0.09
CA LEU A 38 0.47 3.90 -1.02
C LEU A 38 0.64 4.75 -2.26
N CYS A 39 1.85 4.79 -2.79
CA CYS A 39 2.17 5.50 -4.03
C CYS A 39 2.25 4.51 -5.19
N ARG A 40 1.78 4.93 -6.36
CA ARG A 40 1.89 4.23 -7.64
C ARG A 40 2.80 5.05 -8.55
N GLN A 41 3.79 4.40 -9.14
CA GLN A 41 4.63 4.98 -10.18
C GLN A 41 3.83 5.07 -11.49
N LEU A 42 3.62 6.28 -12.00
CA LEU A 42 2.91 6.51 -13.28
C LEU A 42 3.86 6.65 -14.48
N GLY A 43 5.18 6.71 -14.22
CA GLY A 43 6.23 6.91 -15.22
C GLY A 43 6.95 8.24 -15.05
N GLY A 44 8.28 8.22 -15.22
CA GLY A 44 9.14 9.38 -15.01
C GLY A 44 9.27 9.73 -13.52
N SER A 45 9.02 10.99 -13.17
CA SER A 45 9.06 11.48 -11.77
C SER A 45 7.65 11.65 -11.16
N GLN A 46 6.61 11.12 -11.83
CA GLN A 46 5.23 11.30 -11.39
C GLN A 46 4.75 10.06 -10.64
N GLN A 47 4.30 10.30 -9.42
CA GLN A 47 3.69 9.29 -8.55
C GLN A 47 2.30 9.75 -8.16
N ASP A 48 1.37 8.81 -8.08
CA ASP A 48 0.02 9.00 -7.58
C ASP A 48 -0.05 8.34 -6.21
N CYS A 49 -0.34 9.08 -5.15
CA CYS A 49 -0.33 8.55 -3.79
C CYS A 49 -1.71 8.63 -3.17
N ILE A 50 -2.10 7.57 -2.47
CA ILE A 50 -3.32 7.51 -1.68
C ILE A 50 -2.97 7.35 -0.20
N LYS A 51 -3.45 8.27 0.62
CA LYS A 51 -3.38 8.16 2.08
C LYS A 51 -4.41 7.14 2.58
N LEU A 52 -3.91 6.16 3.33
CA LEU A 52 -4.69 5.06 3.87
C LEU A 52 -4.51 5.03 5.38
N ASN A 53 -5.60 4.93 6.12
CA ASN A 53 -5.55 4.78 7.57
C ASN A 53 -5.30 3.33 7.98
N LEU A 54 -4.33 2.68 7.32
CA LEU A 54 -3.91 1.31 7.58
C LEU A 54 -2.53 1.28 8.20
N GLU A 55 -2.28 0.25 9.00
CA GLU A 55 -0.93 -0.06 9.46
C GLU A 55 -0.10 -0.56 8.28
N TYR A 56 1.21 -0.29 8.32
CA TYR A 56 2.16 -0.72 7.29
C TYR A 56 2.08 -2.23 7.02
N THR A 57 1.94 -3.04 8.08
CA THR A 57 1.80 -4.49 7.98
C THR A 57 0.51 -4.91 7.27
N GLN A 58 -0.58 -4.15 7.41
CA GLN A 58 -1.85 -4.42 6.75
C GLN A 58 -1.77 -4.10 5.26
N MET A 59 -1.15 -2.98 4.89
CA MET A 59 -0.92 -2.63 3.49
C MET A 59 -0.03 -3.68 2.81
N PHE A 60 1.06 -4.10 3.49
CA PHE A 60 1.95 -5.15 3.00
C PHE A 60 1.21 -6.48 2.81
N THR A 61 0.45 -6.93 3.81
CA THR A 61 -0.32 -8.18 3.73
C THR A 61 -1.32 -8.12 2.57
N GLN A 62 -2.06 -7.03 2.43
CA GLN A 62 -3.04 -6.87 1.35
C GLN A 62 -2.35 -6.89 -0.03
N MET A 63 -1.22 -6.20 -0.17
CA MET A 63 -0.45 -6.22 -1.42
C MET A 63 0.03 -7.62 -1.77
N GLN A 64 0.49 -8.41 -0.80
CA GLN A 64 0.85 -9.80 -1.02
C GLN A 64 -0.35 -10.66 -1.44
N GLU A 65 -1.53 -10.47 -0.84
CA GLU A 65 -2.77 -11.14 -1.24
C GLU A 65 -3.19 -10.78 -2.67
N LEU A 66 -2.92 -9.56 -3.12
CA LEU A 66 -3.16 -9.09 -4.49
C LEU A 66 -2.12 -9.62 -5.50
N GLY A 67 -1.11 -10.37 -5.05
CA GLY A 67 -0.06 -10.93 -5.90
C GLY A 67 1.12 -9.99 -6.14
N PHE A 68 1.38 -9.07 -5.21
CA PHE A 68 2.57 -8.22 -5.25
C PHE A 68 3.65 -8.74 -4.30
N PHE A 69 4.89 -8.74 -4.78
CA PHE A 69 6.06 -8.93 -3.95
C PHE A 69 6.58 -7.57 -3.51
N CYS A 70 6.49 -7.31 -2.22
CA CYS A 70 7.03 -6.10 -1.60
C CYS A 70 8.37 -6.40 -0.93
N SER A 71 9.37 -5.56 -1.19
CA SER A 71 10.69 -5.64 -0.57
C SER A 71 11.19 -4.26 -0.16
N LEU A 72 12.09 -4.23 0.82
CA LEU A 72 12.83 -3.00 1.10
C LEU A 72 13.80 -2.71 -0.05
N PRO A 73 13.98 -1.43 -0.41
CA PRO A 73 14.96 -1.00 -1.39
C PRO A 73 16.38 -1.36 -0.92
N MET A 74 17.32 -1.43 -1.87
CA MET A 74 18.72 -1.72 -1.56
C MET A 74 19.39 -0.61 -0.75
N ASP A 75 18.89 0.62 -0.88
CA ASP A 75 19.39 1.76 -0.10
C ASP A 75 18.85 1.68 1.34
N PRO A 76 19.72 1.47 2.35
CA PRO A 76 19.30 1.32 3.73
C PRO A 76 18.78 2.63 4.36
N THR A 77 18.92 3.77 3.66
CA THR A 77 18.37 5.06 4.10
C THR A 77 16.90 5.23 3.73
N LEU A 78 16.39 4.41 2.81
CA LEU A 78 15.00 4.45 2.38
C LEU A 78 14.16 3.51 3.25
N THR A 79 13.11 4.05 3.86
CA THR A 79 12.19 3.32 4.74
C THR A 79 10.88 2.93 4.06
N HIS A 80 10.77 3.19 2.76
CA HIS A 80 9.60 2.78 1.99
C HIS A 80 9.78 1.33 1.49
N MET A 81 8.66 0.68 1.19
CA MET A 81 8.66 -0.66 0.60
C MET A 81 8.29 -0.57 -0.87
N GLU A 82 9.08 -1.21 -1.74
CA GLU A 82 8.78 -1.29 -3.17
C GLU A 82 8.04 -2.60 -3.46
N CYS A 83 6.82 -2.48 -3.96
CA CYS A 83 5.90 -3.56 -4.31
C CYS A 83 5.78 -3.68 -5.82
N ARG A 84 6.09 -4.86 -6.35
CA ARG A 84 5.98 -5.19 -7.77
C ARG A 84 5.16 -6.45 -7.96
N ARG A 85 4.38 -6.52 -9.03
CA ARG A 85 3.57 -7.70 -9.33
C ARG A 85 4.48 -8.91 -9.62
N VAL A 86 4.08 -10.08 -9.12
CA VAL A 86 4.74 -11.38 -9.38
C VAL A 86 3.81 -12.38 -10.05
#